data_AF-A0A2K9C0S7-F1
#
_entry.id   AF-A0A2K9C0S7-F1
#
_cell.length_a   1.000
_cell.length_b   1.000
_cell.length_c   1.000
_cell.angle_alpha   90.00
_cell.angle_beta   90.00
_cell.angle_gamma   90.00
#
_symmetry.space_group_name_H-M   'P 1'
#
loop_
_entity.id
_entity.type
_entity.pdbx_description
1 polymer ?
#
loop_
_entity_poly.entity_id
_entity_poly.type
_entity_poly.pdbx_seq_one_letter_code
_entity_poly.pdbx_strand_id
1 'polypeptide(L)'
;MKTPNFPANRYRLLRTNFTDTHPLVINTEATAEDIQSAAHQRIRAATDLLETFSCLTYEHADLKDISHIINGLYLLVQDGCDLLEAAQHVQLQPTVDKQSPPSQPLS
;
A
#
# COMPACT_ATOMS: atom_id res chain seq x y z
N MET A 1 12.65 17.99 25.16
CA MET A 1 12.31 16.88 24.25
C MET A 1 12.31 17.43 22.84
N LYS A 2 13.14 16.90 21.93
CA LYS A 2 13.10 17.29 20.51
C LYS A 2 11.89 16.57 19.89
N THR A 3 10.90 17.33 19.44
CA THR A 3 9.83 16.82 18.58
C THR A 3 10.48 16.29 17.30
N PRO A 4 10.32 15.00 16.95
CA PRO A 4 10.79 14.51 15.67
C PRO A 4 10.04 15.27 14.58
N ASN A 5 10.78 15.92 13.69
CA ASN A 5 10.22 16.57 12.51
C ASN A 5 9.85 15.46 11.52
N PHE A 6 8.60 14.98 11.58
CA PHE A 6 8.09 14.04 10.58
C PHE A 6 7.80 14.83 9.30
N PRO A 7 8.40 14.49 8.14
CA PRO A 7 8.06 15.16 6.91
C PRO A 7 6.57 14.98 6.64
N ALA A 8 5.88 16.08 6.30
CA ALA A 8 4.42 16.17 6.24
C ALA A 8 3.74 15.23 5.21
N ASN A 9 4.48 14.34 4.54
CA ASN A 9 4.00 13.44 3.49
C ASN A 9 4.51 11.99 3.63
N ARG A 10 5.05 11.60 4.79
CA ARG A 10 5.57 10.23 5.01
C ARG A 10 4.49 9.15 4.97
N TYR A 11 3.28 9.47 5.41
CA TYR A 11 2.20 8.50 5.51
C TYR A 11 1.07 8.89 4.56
N ARG A 12 0.77 8.00 3.61
CA ARG A 12 -0.38 8.11 2.72
C ARG A 12 -1.50 7.21 3.23
N LEU A 13 -2.71 7.73 3.32
CA LEU A 13 -3.87 6.96 3.77
C LEU A 13 -4.34 6.00 2.66
N LEU A 14 -4.79 4.81 3.05
CA LEU A 14 -5.54 3.93 2.15
C LEU A 14 -6.97 4.45 1.98
N ARG A 15 -7.54 4.33 0.78
CA ARG A 15 -8.95 4.67 0.47
C ARG A 15 -9.95 3.82 1.25
N THR A 16 -9.54 2.63 1.67
CA THR A 16 -10.34 1.66 2.41
C THR A 16 -10.44 1.94 3.90
N ASN A 17 -9.89 3.06 4.40
CA ASN A 17 -10.13 3.50 5.76
C ASN A 17 -11.59 3.98 5.92
N PHE A 18 -12.38 3.29 6.74
CA PHE A 18 -13.79 3.64 7.00
C PHE A 18 -14.00 4.43 8.30
N THR A 19 -12.92 4.82 8.97
CA THR A 19 -12.97 5.46 10.30
C THR A 19 -12.20 6.77 10.28
N ASP A 20 -12.66 7.74 11.06
CA ASP A 20 -12.07 9.08 11.11
C ASP A 20 -10.59 9.09 11.55
N THR A 21 -10.15 8.05 12.26
CA THR A 21 -8.77 7.92 12.74
C THR A 21 -7.79 7.34 11.71
N HIS A 22 -8.28 6.82 10.57
CA HIS A 22 -7.51 6.30 9.44
C HIS A 22 -6.27 5.48 9.84
N PRO A 23 -6.43 4.36 10.58
CA PRO A 23 -5.31 3.66 11.21
C PRO A 23 -4.38 2.93 10.21
N LEU A 24 -4.82 2.68 8.98
CA LEU A 24 -4.03 1.96 7.98
C LEU A 24 -3.41 2.94 6.99
N VAL A 25 -2.08 2.93 6.92
CA VAL A 25 -1.30 3.88 6.12
C VAL A 25 -0.18 3.19 5.34
N ILE A 26 0.17 3.79 4.21
CA ILE A 26 1.35 3.45 3.41
C ILE A 26 2.49 4.36 3.87
N ASN A 27 3.60 3.76 4.33
CA ASN A 27 4.83 4.48 4.60
C ASN A 27 5.57 4.77 3.27
N THR A 28 5.48 5.99 2.77
CA THR A 28 6.09 6.41 1.48
C THR A 28 7.60 6.54 1.54
N GLU A 29 8.22 6.44 2.73
CA GLU A 29 9.67 6.33 2.89
C GLU A 29 10.20 4.89 2.76
N ALA A 30 9.32 3.88 2.63
CA ALA A 30 9.73 2.53 2.28
C ALA A 30 10.26 2.47 0.84
N THR A 31 11.07 1.46 0.53
CA THR A 31 11.58 1.30 -0.84
C THR A 31 10.43 1.02 -1.81
N ALA A 32 10.56 1.46 -3.06
CA ALA A 32 9.56 1.17 -4.09
C ALA A 32 9.35 -0.35 -4.25
N GLU A 33 10.41 -1.16 -4.11
CA GLU A 33 10.35 -2.63 -4.13
C GLU A 33 9.51 -3.20 -2.98
N ASP A 34 9.69 -2.72 -1.75
CA ASP A 34 8.90 -3.18 -0.60
C ASP A 34 7.41 -2.86 -0.79
N ILE A 35 7.10 -1.64 -1.26
CA ILE A 35 5.73 -1.22 -1.52
C ILE A 35 5.11 -2.04 -2.67
N GLN A 36 5.87 -2.30 -3.74
CA GLN A 36 5.43 -3.17 -4.85
C GLN A 36 5.19 -4.61 -4.41
N SER A 37 6.07 -5.16 -3.58
CA SER A 37 5.92 -6.50 -3.03
C SER A 37 4.66 -6.61 -2.19
N ALA A 38 4.39 -5.62 -1.34
CA ALA A 38 3.15 -5.54 -0.56
C ALA A 38 1.90 -5.44 -1.46
N ALA A 39 1.97 -4.65 -2.54
CA ALA A 39 0.89 -4.52 -3.52
C ALA A 39 0.61 -5.85 -4.22
N HIS A 40 1.67 -6.51 -4.70
CA HIS A 40 1.61 -7.80 -5.37
C HIS A 40 0.98 -8.86 -4.46
N GLN A 41 1.36 -8.92 -3.17
CA GLN A 41 0.75 -9.84 -2.22
C GLN A 41 -0.77 -9.65 -2.09
N ARG A 42 -1.26 -8.41 -2.02
CA ARG A 42 -2.70 -8.12 -1.91
C ARG A 42 -3.47 -8.48 -3.17
N ILE A 43 -2.95 -8.11 -4.33
CA ILE A 43 -3.56 -8.44 -5.62
C ILE A 43 -3.57 -9.96 -5.81
N ARG A 44 -2.46 -10.65 -5.47
CA ARG A 44 -2.38 -12.10 -5.55
C ARG A 44 -3.40 -12.78 -4.63
N ALA A 45 -3.49 -12.34 -3.37
CA ALA A 45 -4.49 -12.86 -2.43
C ALA A 45 -5.92 -12.63 -2.93
N ALA A 46 -6.21 -11.48 -3.57
CA ALA A 46 -7.50 -11.23 -4.18
C ALA A 46 -7.78 -12.19 -5.33
N THR A 47 -6.80 -12.45 -6.20
CA THR A 47 -6.93 -13.42 -7.30
C THR A 47 -7.18 -14.83 -6.78
N ASP A 48 -6.37 -15.31 -5.84
CA ASP A 48 -6.52 -16.65 -5.27
C ASP A 48 -7.88 -16.82 -4.56
N LEU A 49 -8.37 -15.76 -3.88
CA LEU A 49 -9.70 -15.73 -3.28
C LEU A 49 -10.82 -15.72 -4.32
N LEU A 50 -10.66 -14.98 -5.42
CA LEU A 50 -11.64 -14.94 -6.52
C LEU A 50 -11.75 -16.28 -7.24
N GLU A 51 -10.63 -16.96 -7.46
CA GLU A 51 -10.60 -18.33 -8.01
C GLU A 51 -11.38 -19.28 -7.09
N THR A 52 -11.11 -19.24 -5.78
CA THR A 52 -11.82 -20.04 -4.78
C THR A 52 -13.32 -19.72 -4.77
N PHE A 53 -13.68 -18.44 -4.80
CA PHE A 53 -15.06 -17.98 -4.77
C PHE A 53 -15.84 -18.42 -6.02
N SER A 54 -15.20 -18.42 -7.19
CA SER A 54 -15.84 -18.88 -8.43
C SER A 54 -16.31 -20.33 -8.33
N CYS A 55 -15.54 -21.20 -7.67
CA CYS A 55 -15.92 -22.58 -7.37
C CYS A 55 -17.06 -22.65 -6.33
N LEU A 56 -17.01 -21.84 -5.26
CA LEU A 56 -18.01 -21.87 -4.18
C LEU A 56 -19.40 -21.39 -4.62
N THR A 57 -19.46 -20.36 -5.47
CA THR A 57 -20.74 -19.85 -6.02
C THR A 57 -21.45 -20.88 -6.89
N TYR A 58 -20.71 -21.82 -7.48
CA TYR A 58 -21.29 -22.90 -8.27
C TYR A 58 -21.98 -23.95 -7.41
N GLU A 59 -21.52 -24.14 -6.17
CA GLU A 59 -22.01 -25.22 -5.33
C GLU A 59 -23.04 -24.75 -4.30
N HIS A 60 -22.73 -23.81 -3.38
CA HIS A 60 -23.58 -23.63 -2.18
C HIS A 60 -23.45 -22.27 -1.45
N ALA A 61 -22.83 -21.22 -2.02
CA ALA A 61 -22.65 -19.96 -1.28
C ALA A 61 -23.97 -19.21 -1.03
N ASP A 62 -24.27 -18.87 0.23
CA ASP A 62 -25.40 -18.02 0.55
C ASP A 62 -25.09 -16.52 0.32
N LEU A 63 -26.12 -15.66 0.30
CA LEU A 63 -25.96 -14.22 0.03
C LEU A 63 -25.03 -13.50 1.03
N LYS A 64 -24.91 -14.02 2.25
CA LYS A 64 -24.07 -13.44 3.30
C LYS A 64 -22.61 -13.79 3.06
N ASP A 65 -22.31 -15.04 2.71
CA ASP A 65 -20.97 -15.48 2.33
C ASP A 65 -20.47 -14.69 1.10
N ILE A 66 -21.34 -14.52 0.10
CA ILE A 66 -21.05 -13.71 -1.09
C ILE A 66 -20.69 -12.27 -0.68
N SER A 67 -21.49 -11.64 0.17
CA SER A 67 -21.25 -10.25 0.58
C SER A 67 -19.95 -10.08 1.36
N HIS A 68 -19.60 -11.03 2.23
CA HIS A 68 -18.33 -11.01 2.97
C HIS A 68 -17.12 -11.19 2.06
N ILE A 69 -17.20 -12.12 1.10
CA ILE A 69 -16.12 -12.38 0.15
C ILE A 69 -15.92 -11.19 -0.79
N ILE A 70 -17.00 -10.62 -1.33
CA ILE A 70 -16.93 -9.41 -2.16
C ILE A 70 -16.31 -8.25 -1.40
N ASN A 71 -16.65 -8.06 -0.12
CA ASN A 71 -16.03 -7.03 0.70
C ASN A 71 -14.52 -7.27 0.88
N GLY A 72 -14.11 -8.52 1.18
CA GLY A 72 -12.69 -8.88 1.28
C GLY A 72 -11.92 -8.62 -0.02
N LEU A 73 -12.49 -9.03 -1.16
CA LEU A 73 -11.94 -8.77 -2.49
C LEU A 73 -11.80 -7.27 -2.77
N TYR A 74 -12.83 -6.49 -2.47
CA TYR A 74 -12.81 -5.04 -2.63
C TYR A 74 -11.64 -4.40 -1.87
N LEU A 75 -11.46 -4.77 -0.59
CA LEU A 75 -10.38 -4.25 0.25
C LEU A 75 -9.00 -4.60 -0.32
N LEU A 76 -8.78 -5.88 -0.65
CA LEU A 76 -7.49 -6.34 -1.17
C LEU A 76 -7.12 -5.67 -2.50
N VAL A 77 -8.09 -5.52 -3.41
CA VAL A 77 -7.86 -4.88 -4.71
C VAL A 77 -7.59 -3.38 -4.53
N GLN A 78 -8.40 -2.66 -3.75
CA GLN A 78 -8.20 -1.23 -3.52
C GLN A 78 -6.86 -0.95 -2.83
N ASP A 79 -6.52 -1.71 -1.78
CA ASP A 79 -5.24 -1.57 -1.08
C ASP A 79 -4.06 -1.85 -2.03
N GLY A 80 -4.19 -2.88 -2.88
CA GLY A 80 -3.21 -3.19 -3.92
C GLY A 80 -3.01 -2.03 -4.90
N CYS A 81 -4.09 -1.42 -5.39
CA CYS A 81 -4.03 -0.25 -6.26
C CYS A 81 -3.37 0.96 -5.58
N ASP A 82 -3.74 1.26 -4.33
CA ASP A 82 -3.16 2.37 -3.57
C ASP A 82 -1.65 2.19 -3.36
N LEU A 83 -1.20 0.96 -3.09
CA LEU A 83 0.21 0.62 -2.97
C LEU A 83 0.95 0.75 -4.31
N LEU A 84 0.36 0.32 -5.42
CA LEU A 84 0.96 0.50 -6.75
C LEU A 84 1.14 1.97 -7.11
N GLU A 85 0.11 2.79 -6.87
CA GLU A 85 0.20 4.24 -7.07
C GLU A 85 1.32 4.84 -6.18
N ALA A 86 1.37 4.47 -4.90
CA ALA A 86 2.40 4.94 -3.98
C ALA A 86 3.82 4.52 -4.43
N ALA A 87 4.00 3.28 -4.87
CA ALA A 87 5.29 2.82 -5.36
C ALA A 87 5.75 3.58 -6.61
N GLN A 88 4.83 3.87 -7.54
CA GLN A 88 5.13 4.70 -8.71
C GLN A 88 5.59 6.11 -8.29
N HIS A 89 4.91 6.72 -7.32
CA HIS A 89 5.32 8.01 -6.78
C HIS A 89 6.71 7.97 -6.10
N VAL A 90 7.03 6.91 -5.37
CA VAL A 90 8.36 6.73 -4.76
C VAL A 90 9.43 6.57 -5.84
N GLN A 91 9.15 5.81 -6.90
CA GLN A 91 10.11 5.55 -7.96
C GLN A 91 10.38 6.75 -8.86
N LEU A 92 9.41 7.65 -9.01
CA LEU A 92 9.52 8.88 -9.80
C LEU A 92 10.07 10.08 -9.02
N GLN A 93 10.20 9.98 -7.70
CA GLN A 93 10.84 11.02 -6.90
C GLN A 93 12.36 11.01 -7.20
N PRO A 94 12.94 12.14 -7.65
CA PRO A 94 14.38 12.23 -7.81
C PRO A 94 15.02 11.96 -6.45
N THR A 95 16.12 11.20 -6.43
CA THR A 95 16.98 10.96 -5.27
C THR A 95 17.65 12.27 -4.81
N VAL A 96 16.87 13.22 -4.31
CA VAL A 96 17.35 14.39 -3.59
C VAL A 96 17.72 13.90 -2.20
N ASP A 97 18.96 13.42 -2.04
CA ASP A 97 19.78 13.41 -0.80
C ASP A 97 20.85 12.31 -0.81
N LYS A 98 21.74 12.32 -1.81
CA LYS A 98 23.14 11.94 -1.60
C LYS A 98 24.03 13.11 -1.98
N GLN A 99 23.85 14.21 -1.26
CA GLN A 99 24.75 15.37 -1.36
C GLN A 99 26.05 15.00 -0.65
N SER A 100 27.08 14.67 -1.44
CA SER A 100 28.46 14.59 -0.95
C SER A 100 28.83 15.89 -0.22
N PRO A 101 29.52 15.86 0.93
CA PRO A 101 29.97 17.08 1.58
C PRO A 101 30.93 17.82 0.64
N PRO A 102 30.92 19.16 0.59
CA PRO A 102 31.89 19.90 -0.19
C PRO A 102 33.28 19.67 0.42
N SER A 103 34.19 19.11 -0.38
CA SER A 103 35.61 19.01 -0.05
C SER A 103 36.13 20.41 0.27
N GLN A 104 36.46 20.66 1.54
CA GLN A 104 37.15 21.89 1.93
C GLN A 104 38.56 21.88 1.30
N PRO A 105 39.02 23.00 0.71
CA PRO A 105 40.40 23.10 0.27
C PRO A 105 41.30 23.23 1.51
N LEU A 106 42.26 22.30 1.66
CA LEU A 106 43.38 22.47 2.59
C LEU A 106 44.16 23.73 2.18
N SER A 107 44.30 24.67 3.10
CA SER A 107 45.31 25.75 3.05
C SER A 107 46.65 25.24 3.57
#